data_AF-A0A8J7HQZ8-F1
#
_entry.id   AF-A0A8J7HQZ8-F1
#
_cell.length_a   1.000
_cell.length_b   1.000
_cell.length_c   1.000
_cell.angle_alpha   90.00
_cell.angle_beta   90.00
_cell.angle_gamma   90.00
#
_symmetry.space_group_name_H-M   'P 1'
#
loop_
_entity.id
_entity.type
_entity.pdbx_description
1 polymer ?
#
loop_
_entity_poly.entity_id
_entity_poly.type
_entity_poly.pdbx_seq_one_letter_code
_entity_poly.pdbx_strand_id
1 'polypeptide(L)' 'MSKDNRGNPEIKKHGFKTDRDKPLTEYVHLRVTKEMKEEIQQQEDPPEFCREAIQKALDEKKQK' A
#
# COMPACT_ATOMS: atom_id res chain seq x y z
N MET A 1 44.27 2.77 -4.86
CA MET A 1 42.90 2.76 -5.42
C MET A 1 42.13 3.89 -4.77
N SER A 2 41.87 4.98 -5.51
CA SER A 2 41.18 6.16 -4.99
C SER A 2 39.76 5.78 -4.58
N LYS A 3 39.38 6.07 -3.32
CA LYS A 3 38.05 5.77 -2.78
C LYS A 3 37.06 6.70 -3.48
N ASP A 4 36.23 6.16 -4.36
CA ASP A 4 35.20 6.92 -5.06
C ASP A 4 34.16 7.44 -4.04
N ASN A 5 34.31 8.70 -3.62
CA ASN A 5 33.44 9.36 -2.63
C ASN A 5 32.18 9.98 -3.25
N ARG A 6 31.73 9.48 -4.41
CA ARG A 6 30.65 10.08 -5.21
C ARG A 6 29.23 9.66 -4.77
N GLY A 7 29.10 8.68 -3.87
CA GLY A 7 27.81 8.22 -3.34
C GLY A 7 27.60 8.66 -1.89
N ASN A 8 26.38 9.07 -1.54
CA ASN A 8 26.01 9.31 -0.14
C ASN A 8 26.02 7.98 0.63
N PRO A 9 26.95 7.78 1.60
CA PRO A 9 27.03 6.53 2.37
C PRO A 9 25.79 6.27 3.24
N GLU A 10 24.98 7.30 3.50
CA GLU A 10 23.76 7.21 4.30
C GLU A 10 22.52 6.79 3.50
N ILE A 11 22.63 6.57 2.19
CA ILE A 11 21.48 6.21 1.34
C ILE A 11 20.74 4.94 1.82
N LYS A 12 21.45 4.02 2.48
CA LYS A 12 20.87 2.81 3.09
C LYS A 12 19.87 3.10 4.22
N LYS A 13 19.92 4.30 4.82
CA LYS A 13 19.00 4.74 5.88
C LYS A 13 17.72 5.38 5.35
N HIS A 14 17.68 5.76 4.08
CA HIS A 14 16.55 6.48 3.45
C HIS A 14 15.67 5.58 2.57
N GLY A 15 15.71 4.26 2.76
CA GLY A 15 14.83 3.34 2.04
C GLY A 15 13.38 3.43 2.53
N PHE A 16 12.42 3.35 1.60
CA PHE A 16 11.01 3.15 1.94
C PHE A 16 10.88 1.83 2.72
N LYS A 17 10.54 1.92 4.00
CA LYS A 17 10.22 0.75 4.84
C LYS A 17 8.71 0.60 4.89
N THR A 18 8.24 -0.64 4.83
CA THR A 18 6.83 -0.96 5.02
C THR A 18 6.73 -1.95 6.16
N ASP A 19 5.82 -1.73 7.10
CA ASP A 19 5.57 -2.65 8.22
C ASP A 19 4.64 -3.81 7.85
N ARG A 20 4.46 -4.08 6.55
CA ARG A 20 3.52 -5.10 6.04
C ARG A 20 4.14 -6.49 6.07
N ASP A 21 3.39 -7.48 6.54
CA ASP A 21 3.82 -8.89 6.58
C ASP A 21 4.02 -9.49 5.18
N LYS A 22 3.22 -9.05 4.20
CA LYS A 22 3.24 -9.57 2.82
C LYS A 22 3.45 -8.44 1.81
N PRO A 23 4.28 -8.67 0.77
CA PRO A 23 4.46 -7.70 -0.30
C PRO A 23 3.19 -7.58 -1.15
N LEU A 24 2.89 -6.35 -1.57
CA LEU A 24 1.80 -6.06 -2.49
C LEU A 24 2.31 -6.19 -3.93
N THR A 25 2.04 -7.33 -4.58
CA THR A 25 2.52 -7.62 -5.95
C THR A 25 1.43 -7.50 -7.01
N GLU A 26 0.16 -7.53 -6.62
CA GLU A 26 -1.00 -7.63 -7.53
C GLU A 26 -1.88 -6.37 -7.50
N TYR A 27 -2.60 -6.14 -8.61
CA TYR A 27 -3.57 -5.04 -8.76
C TYR A 27 -5.01 -5.56 -8.89
N VAL A 28 -5.95 -4.83 -8.30
CA VAL A 28 -7.39 -5.06 -8.46
C VAL A 28 -8.01 -3.90 -9.22
N HIS A 29 -8.59 -4.16 -10.40
CA HIS A 29 -9.29 -3.18 -11.20
C HIS A 29 -10.81 -3.34 -11.02
N LEU A 30 -11.45 -2.36 -10.37
CA LEU A 30 -12.87 -2.34 -10.04
C LEU A 30 -13.55 -1.09 -10.61
N ARG A 31 -14.78 -1.25 -11.11
CA ARG A 31 -15.68 -0.12 -11.38
C ARG A 31 -16.51 0.17 -10.13
N VAL A 32 -16.49 1.41 -9.66
CA VAL A 32 -17.25 1.90 -8.50
C VAL A 32 -18.15 3.07 -8.91
N THR A 33 -19.14 3.39 -8.08
CA THR A 33 -19.96 4.60 -8.28
C THR A 33 -19.14 5.87 -7.99
N LYS A 34 -19.64 7.02 -8.45
CA LYS A 34 -18.97 8.32 -8.23
C LYS A 34 -18.85 8.65 -6.75
N GLU A 35 -19.94 8.46 -6.00
CA GLU A 35 -20.04 8.70 -4.56
C GLU A 35 -19.00 7.87 -3.80
N MET A 36 -18.90 6.56 -4.10
CA MET A 36 -17.89 5.69 -3.48
C MET A 36 -16.47 6.17 -3.75
N LYS A 37 -16.18 6.62 -4.97
CA LYS A 37 -14.84 7.15 -5.29
C LYS A 37 -14.54 8.41 -4.47
N GLU A 38 -15.51 9.30 -4.31
CA GLU A 38 -15.35 10.52 -3.53
C GLU A 38 -15.11 10.20 -2.04
N GLU A 39 -15.88 9.27 -1.46
CA GLU A 39 -15.70 8.82 -0.07
C GLU A 39 -14.35 8.15 0.17
N ILE A 40 -13.88 7.31 -0.76
CA ILE A 40 -12.56 6.68 -0.71
C ILE A 40 -11.46 7.74 -0.76
N GLN A 41 -11.60 8.74 -1.63
CA GLN A 41 -10.60 9.82 -1.79
C GLN A 41 -10.53 10.76 -0.59
N GLN A 42 -11.57 10.82 0.24
CA GLN A 42 -11.59 11.61 1.48
C GLN A 42 -10.88 10.91 2.64
N GLN A 43 -10.53 9.63 2.52
CA GLN A 43 -9.79 8.90 3.55
C GLN A 43 -8.32 9.35 3.62
N GLU A 44 -7.69 9.23 4.80
CA GLU A 44 -6.28 9.57 4.98
C GLU A 44 -5.34 8.67 4.16
N ASP A 45 -5.65 7.37 4.06
CA ASP A 45 -4.96 6.40 3.20
C ASP A 45 -5.98 5.62 2.35
N PRO A 46 -6.40 6.17 1.19
CA PRO A 46 -7.38 5.53 0.32
C PRO A 46 -7.04 4.10 -0.10
N PRO A 47 -5.80 3.76 -0.51
CA PRO A 47 -5.48 2.39 -0.89
C PRO A 47 -5.44 1.42 0.29
N GLU A 48 -5.00 1.84 1.49
CA GLU A 48 -5.05 0.97 2.66
C GLU A 48 -6.49 0.72 3.12
N PHE A 49 -7.33 1.76 3.14
CA PHE A 49 -8.77 1.63 3.41
C PHE A 49 -9.44 0.58 2.49
N CYS A 50 -9.17 0.66 1.18
CA CYS A 50 -9.70 -0.31 0.23
C CYS A 50 -9.23 -1.75 0.54
N ARG A 51 -7.96 -1.93 0.93
CA ARG A 51 -7.42 -3.25 1.28
C ARG A 51 -8.10 -3.82 2.51
N GLU A 52 -8.23 -3.03 3.57
CA GLU A 52 -8.87 -3.45 4.82
C GLU A 52 -10.33 -3.83 4.60
N ALA A 53 -11.08 -3.01 3.84
CA ALA A 53 -12.47 -3.29 3.52
C ALA A 53 -12.63 -4.61 2.73
N ILE A 54 -11.76 -4.85 1.74
CA ILE A 54 -11.75 -6.11 0.98
C ILE A 54 -11.39 -7.29 1.89
N GLN A 55 -10.35 -7.14 2.73
CA GLN A 55 -9.89 -8.19 3.62
C GLN A 55 -10.99 -8.59 4.61
N LYS A 56 -11.65 -7.61 5.24
CA LYS A 56 -12.77 -7.83 6.13
C LYS A 56 -13.92 -8.57 5.44
N ALA A 57 -14.31 -8.14 4.25
CA ALA A 57 -15.37 -8.80 3.47
C ALA A 57 -15.01 -10.24 3.07
N LEU A 58 -13.73 -10.52 2.77
CA LEU A 58 -13.24 -11.87 2.49
C LEU A 58 -13.26 -12.75 3.74
N ASP A 59 -12.87 -12.22 4.89
CA ASP A 59 -12.84 -12.98 6.14
C ASP A 59 -14.25 -13.27 6.65
N GLU A 60 -15.18 -12.32 6.54
CA GLU A 60 -16.60 -12.55 6.80
C GLU A 60 -17.19 -13.66 5.92
N LYS A 61 -16.77 -13.74 4.64
CA LYS A 61 -17.18 -14.83 3.74
C LYS A 61 -16.62 -16.19 4.11
N LYS A 62 -15.42 -16.26 4.69
CA LYS A 62 -14.81 -17.54 5.13
C LYS A 62 -15.41 -18.07 6.44
N GLN A 63 -16.01 -17.18 7.24
CA GLN A 63 -16.68 -17.54 8.49
C GLN A 63 -18.11 -18.05 8.27
N LYS A 64 -18.66 -17.89 7.06
CA LYS A 64 -19.92 -18.51 6.63
C LYS A 64 -19.68 -19.86 5.99
#